data_AF-A0A528ASX0-F1
#
_entry.id   AF-A0A528ASX0-F1
#
_cell.length_a   1.000
_cell.length_b   1.000
_cell.length_c   1.000
_cell.angle_alpha   90.00
_cell.angle_beta   90.00
_cell.angle_gamma   90.00
#
_symmetry.space_group_name_H-M   'P 1'
#
loop_
_entity.id
_entity.type
_entity.pdbx_description
1 polymer ?
#
loop_
_entity_poly.entity_id
_entity_poly.type
_entity_poly.pdbx_seq_one_letter_code
_entity_poly.pdbx_strand_id
1 'polypeptide(L)'
;MQNFRTKFIAVGALALSLGLGAMPAKAQEFINVLTGGTSGVYYPLGVALSEIYGKGIEGARTQVQATKASVENLNLLQQGKGEIAFALGDAVKLAAEGNTEAGFPGKLDKLRGIAAIYPNYIQIVASKESGIKTLADLKGKSLSVGAPASGTELNARAIFAAAGLKYEDLGRVEYLPFAESVELIKNRQLDATLQSAGLGVASIRDLATSVPINVVAVPAQDVAKIGSPYLSVTIPKGTYEGQTEDVATAAVGNFLITHAD
;
A
#
# COMPACT_ATOMS: atom_id res chain seq x y z
N MET A 1 -79.56 -53.93 -6.21
CA MET A 1 -79.61 -52.51 -6.62
C MET A 1 -79.76 -51.64 -5.38
N GLN A 2 -78.95 -50.57 -5.31
CA GLN A 2 -79.10 -49.35 -4.52
C GLN A 2 -78.86 -49.35 -2.99
N ASN A 3 -77.59 -49.04 -2.69
CA ASN A 3 -77.07 -47.89 -1.93
C ASN A 3 -77.25 -47.80 -0.39
N PHE A 4 -76.12 -48.12 0.28
CA PHE A 4 -75.60 -47.59 1.55
C PHE A 4 -75.94 -46.10 1.75
N ARG A 5 -76.50 -45.60 2.85
CA ARG A 5 -76.14 -45.62 4.29
C ARG A 5 -74.73 -45.08 4.65
N THR A 6 -74.80 -43.90 5.28
CA THR A 6 -74.11 -43.45 6.51
C THR A 6 -72.76 -42.72 6.48
N LYS A 7 -72.82 -41.55 7.12
CA LYS A 7 -71.94 -40.99 8.18
C LYS A 7 -70.74 -40.16 7.76
N PHE A 8 -70.91 -38.86 8.00
CA PHE A 8 -69.86 -37.91 8.35
C PHE A 8 -68.89 -38.51 9.38
N ILE A 9 -67.61 -38.56 9.01
CA ILE A 9 -66.49 -38.73 9.93
C ILE A 9 -65.51 -37.61 9.61
N ALA A 10 -65.47 -36.61 10.48
CA ALA A 10 -64.35 -35.68 10.59
C ALA A 10 -63.27 -36.37 11.42
N VAL A 11 -62.10 -36.63 10.83
CA VAL A 11 -60.89 -37.03 11.55
C VAL A 11 -59.79 -36.06 11.15
N GLY A 12 -59.26 -35.37 12.16
CA GLY A 12 -58.34 -34.25 12.03
C GLY A 12 -57.00 -34.62 11.40
N ALA A 13 -56.53 -33.74 10.52
CA ALA A 13 -55.16 -33.74 10.06
C ALA A 13 -54.27 -33.21 11.19
N LEU A 14 -53.51 -34.09 11.83
CA LEU A 14 -52.42 -33.72 12.72
C LEU A 14 -51.27 -33.18 11.84
N ALA A 15 -51.17 -31.86 11.73
CA ALA A 15 -50.05 -31.22 11.03
C ALA A 15 -48.77 -31.41 11.87
N LEU A 16 -47.92 -32.35 11.45
CA LEU A 16 -46.57 -32.49 11.98
C LEU A 16 -45.73 -31.31 11.46
N SER A 17 -45.74 -30.20 12.18
CA SER A 17 -44.83 -29.08 11.93
C SER A 17 -43.42 -29.51 12.33
N LEU A 18 -42.71 -30.17 11.40
CA LEU A 18 -41.26 -30.33 11.47
C LEU A 18 -40.65 -28.94 11.52
N GLY A 19 -40.26 -28.51 12.72
CA GLY A 19 -39.43 -27.35 12.93
C GLY A 19 -38.10 -27.56 12.22
N LEU A 20 -38.04 -27.15 10.96
CA LEU A 20 -36.81 -26.76 10.29
C LEU A 20 -36.33 -25.50 11.03
N GLY A 21 -35.65 -25.70 12.14
CA GLY A 21 -34.84 -24.66 12.75
C GLY A 21 -33.88 -24.18 11.68
N ALA A 22 -34.07 -22.95 11.20
CA ALA A 22 -33.11 -22.31 10.33
C ALA A 22 -31.77 -22.35 11.07
N MET A 23 -30.84 -23.20 10.60
CA MET A 23 -29.49 -23.13 11.11
C MET A 23 -29.00 -21.71 10.83
N PRO A 24 -28.48 -20.99 11.84
CA PRO A 24 -27.92 -19.67 11.59
C PRO A 24 -26.81 -19.87 10.55
N ALA A 25 -27.02 -19.33 9.35
CA ALA A 25 -25.96 -19.23 8.37
C ALA A 25 -24.89 -18.36 9.05
N LYS A 26 -23.75 -18.96 9.42
CA LYS A 26 -22.59 -18.19 9.86
C LYS A 26 -22.27 -17.25 8.71
N ALA A 27 -22.44 -15.94 8.93
CA ALA A 27 -22.07 -14.93 7.96
C ALA A 27 -20.61 -15.16 7.59
N GLN A 28 -20.34 -15.26 6.30
CA GLN A 28 -19.00 -15.53 5.81
C GLN A 28 -18.11 -14.34 6.16
N GLU A 29 -17.05 -14.58 6.93
CA GLU A 29 -16.07 -13.54 7.24
C GLU A 29 -15.27 -13.25 5.97
N PHE A 30 -15.36 -12.02 5.47
CA PHE A 30 -14.63 -11.59 4.29
C PHE A 30 -13.42 -10.79 4.73
N ILE A 31 -12.23 -11.11 4.21
CA ILE A 31 -10.98 -10.44 4.57
C ILE A 31 -10.32 -9.98 3.27
N ASN A 32 -10.58 -8.73 2.91
CA ASN A 32 -9.92 -8.00 1.84
C ASN A 32 -8.67 -7.32 2.39
N VAL A 33 -7.51 -7.73 1.88
CA VAL A 33 -6.21 -7.15 2.22
C VAL A 33 -5.87 -6.06 1.21
N LEU A 34 -5.90 -4.81 1.67
CA LEU A 34 -5.57 -3.61 0.89
C LEU A 34 -4.05 -3.39 0.86
N THR A 35 -3.47 -3.36 -0.34
CA THR A 35 -2.01 -3.44 -0.51
C THR A 35 -1.44 -2.20 -1.21
N GLY A 36 -0.82 -2.39 -2.37
CA GLY A 36 -0.28 -1.37 -3.25
C GLY A 36 -0.15 -1.99 -4.63
N GLY A 37 0.62 -1.37 -5.53
CA GLY A 37 0.88 -1.94 -6.85
C GLY A 37 1.60 -3.30 -6.77
N THR A 38 1.38 -4.15 -7.77
CA THR A 38 1.92 -5.52 -7.86
C THR A 38 3.45 -5.59 -7.94
N SER A 39 4.11 -4.52 -8.41
CA SER A 39 5.58 -4.40 -8.43
C SER A 39 6.19 -3.89 -7.12
N GLY A 40 5.36 -3.58 -6.12
CA GLY A 40 5.77 -3.18 -4.78
C GLY A 40 5.90 -4.37 -3.81
N VAL A 41 6.17 -4.07 -2.53
CA VAL A 41 6.33 -5.09 -1.48
C VAL A 41 4.99 -5.48 -0.84
N TYR A 42 4.03 -4.55 -0.75
CA TYR A 42 2.74 -4.82 -0.09
C TYR A 42 1.94 -5.92 -0.77
N TYR A 43 1.92 -5.96 -2.11
CA TYR A 43 1.09 -6.91 -2.85
C TYR A 43 1.48 -8.38 -2.56
N PRO A 44 2.74 -8.82 -2.73
CA PRO A 44 3.11 -10.19 -2.39
C PRO A 44 2.95 -10.52 -0.90
N LEU A 45 3.16 -9.55 -0.01
CA LEU A 45 2.86 -9.75 1.43
C LEU A 45 1.36 -9.94 1.68
N GLY A 46 0.50 -9.17 0.99
CA GLY A 46 -0.94 -9.32 1.08
C GLY A 46 -1.43 -10.67 0.56
N VAL A 47 -0.83 -11.18 -0.53
CA VAL A 47 -1.09 -12.55 -1.03
C VAL A 47 -0.74 -13.58 0.03
N ALA A 48 0.45 -13.48 0.64
CA ALA A 48 0.86 -14.40 1.70
C ALA A 48 -0.09 -14.33 2.92
N LEU A 49 -0.48 -13.14 3.37
CA LEU A 49 -1.44 -12.96 4.45
C LEU A 49 -2.81 -13.55 4.10
N SER A 50 -3.31 -13.28 2.90
CA SER A 50 -4.57 -13.83 2.40
C SER A 50 -4.57 -15.35 2.43
N GLU A 51 -3.48 -16.01 2.01
CA GLU A 51 -3.37 -17.46 2.08
C GLU A 51 -3.33 -17.99 3.51
N ILE A 52 -2.62 -17.31 4.41
CA ILE A 52 -2.54 -17.67 5.83
C ILE A 52 -3.93 -17.57 6.47
N TYR A 53 -4.65 -16.46 6.26
CA TYR A 53 -5.99 -16.26 6.81
C TYR A 53 -7.01 -17.23 6.22
N GLY A 54 -6.99 -17.46 4.91
CA GLY A 54 -7.91 -18.38 4.26
C GLY A 54 -7.75 -19.84 4.70
N LYS A 55 -6.54 -20.24 5.12
CA LYS A 55 -6.27 -21.57 5.69
C LYS A 55 -6.50 -21.61 7.21
N GLY A 56 -6.25 -20.51 7.91
CA GLY A 56 -6.21 -20.46 9.37
C GLY A 56 -7.52 -20.05 10.04
N ILE A 57 -8.44 -19.41 9.32
CA ILE A 57 -9.71 -18.90 9.87
C ILE A 57 -10.86 -19.67 9.23
N GLU A 58 -11.56 -20.48 10.03
CA GLU A 58 -12.65 -21.31 9.54
C GLU A 58 -13.79 -20.45 8.95
N GLY A 59 -14.10 -20.69 7.68
CA GLY A 59 -15.17 -19.98 6.96
C GLY A 59 -14.74 -18.64 6.35
N ALA A 60 -13.51 -18.18 6.56
CA ALA A 60 -13.03 -16.95 5.97
C ALA A 60 -12.90 -17.04 4.44
N ARG A 61 -13.33 -15.99 3.74
CA ARG A 61 -13.02 -15.74 2.34
C ARG A 61 -12.08 -14.57 2.24
N THR A 62 -10.94 -14.79 1.62
CA THR A 62 -9.89 -13.77 1.55
C THR A 62 -9.70 -13.30 0.12
N GLN A 63 -9.38 -12.02 -0.05
CA GLN A 63 -8.91 -11.49 -1.32
C GLN A 63 -7.80 -10.45 -1.08
N VAL A 64 -7.08 -10.11 -2.15
CA VAL A 64 -6.07 -9.07 -2.14
C VAL A 64 -6.45 -8.00 -3.15
N GLN A 65 -6.41 -6.74 -2.72
CA GLN A 65 -6.70 -5.60 -3.57
C GLN A 65 -5.44 -4.75 -3.77
N ALA A 66 -5.05 -4.59 -5.03
CA ALA A 66 -4.04 -3.60 -5.41
C ALA A 66 -4.65 -2.19 -5.37
N THR A 67 -3.89 -1.23 -4.85
CA THR A 67 -4.31 0.17 -4.64
C THR A 67 -3.15 1.12 -4.94
N LYS A 68 -3.37 2.43 -4.77
CA LYS A 68 -2.33 3.47 -4.69
C LYS A 68 -1.59 3.49 -3.35
N ALA A 69 -1.78 2.46 -2.51
CA ALA A 69 -1.18 2.28 -1.19
C ALA A 69 -1.75 3.24 -0.11
N SER A 70 -0.89 3.73 0.78
CA SER A 70 -1.27 4.08 2.17
C SER A 70 -2.46 5.04 2.32
N VAL A 71 -2.51 6.15 1.58
CA VAL A 71 -3.60 7.13 1.71
C VAL A 71 -4.93 6.53 1.25
N GLU A 72 -4.95 5.85 0.10
CA GLU A 72 -6.15 5.16 -0.39
C GLU A 72 -6.57 4.04 0.57
N ASN A 73 -5.62 3.23 1.01
CA ASN A 73 -5.83 2.16 1.97
C ASN A 73 -6.50 2.63 3.26
N LEU A 74 -5.99 3.70 3.87
CA LEU A 74 -6.52 4.23 5.13
C LEU A 74 -7.92 4.82 4.93
N ASN A 75 -8.18 5.49 3.80
CA ASN A 75 -9.51 5.96 3.45
C ASN A 75 -10.51 4.81 3.22
N LEU A 76 -10.08 3.72 2.59
CA LEU A 76 -10.91 2.52 2.39
C LEU A 76 -11.20 1.81 3.72
N LEU A 77 -10.21 1.66 4.61
CA LEU A 77 -10.43 1.13 5.96
C LEU A 77 -11.41 1.99 6.76
N GLN A 78 -11.29 3.32 6.72
CA GLN A 78 -12.26 4.21 7.37
C GLN A 78 -13.69 3.97 6.87
N GLN A 79 -13.84 3.62 5.59
CA GLN A 79 -15.15 3.34 4.97
C GLN A 79 -15.65 1.91 5.20
N GLY A 80 -14.90 1.04 5.90
CA GLY A 80 -15.20 -0.38 6.02
C GLY A 80 -15.10 -1.14 4.70
N LYS A 81 -14.28 -0.64 3.76
CA LYS A 81 -14.07 -1.24 2.43
C LYS A 81 -12.77 -2.03 2.38
N GLY A 82 -12.59 -2.89 3.37
CA GLY A 82 -11.45 -3.77 3.54
C GLY A 82 -11.13 -3.91 5.02
N GLU A 83 -10.62 -5.08 5.38
CA GLU A 83 -10.49 -5.47 6.78
C GLU A 83 -9.05 -5.27 7.29
N ILE A 84 -8.07 -5.34 6.38
CA ILE A 84 -6.65 -5.15 6.72
C ILE A 84 -6.00 -4.33 5.62
N ALA A 85 -5.12 -3.40 6.01
CA ALA A 85 -4.31 -2.65 5.06
C ALA A 85 -2.86 -2.46 5.49
N PHE A 86 -2.00 -2.32 4.50
CA PHE A 86 -0.64 -1.84 4.68
C PHE A 86 -0.60 -0.32 4.60
N ALA A 87 0.10 0.34 5.53
CA ALA A 87 0.27 1.79 5.52
C ALA A 87 1.61 2.23 6.11
N LEU A 88 2.15 3.32 5.58
CA LEU A 88 3.30 4.02 6.15
C LEU A 88 2.89 4.81 7.40
N GLY A 89 3.76 4.86 8.40
CA GLY A 89 3.50 5.50 9.69
C GLY A 89 3.26 7.01 9.62
N ASP A 90 3.90 7.71 8.69
CA ASP A 90 3.63 9.12 8.40
C ASP A 90 2.21 9.32 7.85
N ALA A 91 1.75 8.47 6.93
CA ALA A 91 0.38 8.49 6.44
C ALA A 91 -0.64 8.19 7.54
N VAL A 92 -0.34 7.24 8.43
CA VAL A 92 -1.19 6.93 9.60
C VAL A 92 -1.30 8.14 10.55
N LYS A 93 -0.19 8.82 10.82
CA LYS A 93 -0.18 10.06 11.63
C LYS A 93 -1.05 11.13 10.99
N LEU A 94 -0.85 11.41 9.71
CA LEU A 94 -1.60 12.44 8.96
C LEU A 94 -3.09 12.12 8.87
N ALA A 95 -3.45 10.84 8.75
CA ALA A 95 -4.83 10.37 8.80
C ALA A 95 -5.49 10.64 10.15
N ALA A 96 -4.79 10.35 11.26
CA ALA A 96 -5.29 10.60 12.62
C ALA A 96 -5.42 12.09 12.94
N GLU A 97 -4.60 12.93 12.31
CA GLU A 97 -4.66 14.40 12.40
C GLU A 97 -5.73 15.00 11.47
N GLY A 98 -6.20 14.25 10.48
CA GLY A 98 -7.19 14.71 9.50
C GLY A 98 -6.64 15.67 8.46
N ASN A 99 -5.40 15.47 8.02
CA ASN A 99 -4.74 16.37 7.07
C ASN A 99 -5.35 16.24 5.66
N THR A 100 -6.03 17.30 5.20
CA THR A 100 -6.69 17.35 3.89
C THR A 100 -5.74 17.43 2.71
N GLU A 101 -4.57 18.06 2.88
CA GLU A 101 -3.55 18.17 1.83
C GLU A 101 -2.88 16.82 1.54
N ALA A 102 -2.90 15.91 2.52
CA ALA A 102 -2.43 14.53 2.39
C ALA A 102 -3.46 13.59 1.74
N GLY A 103 -4.66 14.09 1.42
CA GLY A 103 -5.73 13.31 0.78
C GLY A 103 -6.72 12.64 1.74
N PHE A 104 -6.80 13.10 2.99
CA PHE A 104 -7.81 12.64 3.95
C PHE A 104 -8.98 13.63 4.02
N PRO A 105 -10.25 13.21 3.93
CA PRO A 105 -11.40 14.11 3.99
C PRO A 105 -11.60 14.77 5.37
N GLY A 106 -10.93 14.24 6.38
CA GLY A 106 -10.97 14.67 7.77
C GLY A 106 -10.25 13.64 8.62
N LYS A 107 -10.37 13.76 9.94
CA LYS A 107 -9.78 12.79 10.88
C LYS A 107 -10.34 11.38 10.62
N LEU A 108 -9.45 10.42 10.41
CA LEU A 108 -9.81 9.00 10.33
C LEU A 108 -9.73 8.37 11.73
N ASP A 109 -10.87 8.23 12.38
CA ASP A 109 -11.01 7.83 13.79
C ASP A 109 -11.34 6.34 14.00
N LYS A 110 -11.64 5.60 12.93
CA LYS A 110 -11.93 4.17 12.99
C LYS A 110 -10.70 3.28 12.90
N LEU A 111 -9.55 3.82 12.51
CA LEU A 111 -8.34 3.03 12.27
C LEU A 111 -7.78 2.43 13.58
N ARG A 112 -7.26 1.20 13.50
CA ARG A 112 -6.60 0.48 14.59
C ARG A 112 -5.30 -0.15 14.10
N GLY A 113 -4.20 0.05 14.84
CA GLY A 113 -2.93 -0.59 14.51
C GLY A 113 -2.92 -2.05 14.95
N ILE A 114 -2.46 -2.95 14.07
CA ILE A 114 -2.25 -4.37 14.37
C ILE A 114 -0.79 -4.58 14.77
N ALA A 115 0.14 -4.18 13.89
CA ALA A 115 1.57 -4.38 14.09
C ALA A 115 2.40 -3.41 13.26
N ALA A 116 3.57 -3.01 13.78
CA ALA A 116 4.67 -2.54 12.94
C ALA A 116 5.32 -3.76 12.27
N ILE A 117 5.55 -3.73 10.96
CA ILE A 117 5.96 -4.92 10.20
C ILE A 117 7.40 -4.85 9.68
N TYR A 118 7.83 -3.76 9.06
CA TYR A 118 9.19 -3.59 8.55
C TYR A 118 9.52 -2.11 8.29
N PRO A 119 10.81 -1.72 8.27
CA PRO A 119 11.22 -0.39 7.86
C PRO A 119 11.03 -0.19 6.35
N ASN A 120 10.34 0.88 5.96
CA ASN A 120 10.12 1.26 4.58
C ASN A 120 11.15 2.30 4.14
N TYR A 121 11.94 2.00 3.13
CA TYR A 121 13.01 2.87 2.65
C TYR A 121 12.50 3.78 1.54
N ILE A 122 12.87 5.05 1.59
CA ILE A 122 12.66 5.99 0.49
C ILE A 122 13.85 5.84 -0.46
N GLN A 123 13.59 5.51 -1.72
CA GLN A 123 14.62 5.13 -2.68
C GLN A 123 14.46 6.00 -3.93
N ILE A 124 15.41 6.90 -4.14
CA ILE A 124 15.47 7.72 -5.35
C ILE A 124 16.46 7.06 -6.29
N VAL A 125 15.99 6.62 -7.45
CA VAL A 125 16.78 5.89 -8.43
C VAL A 125 16.69 6.61 -9.78
N ALA A 126 17.84 6.87 -10.37
CA ALA A 126 17.97 7.54 -11.66
C ALA A 126 18.75 6.67 -12.64
N SER A 127 18.50 6.82 -13.94
CA SER A 127 19.39 6.23 -14.94
C SER A 127 20.77 6.90 -14.89
N LYS A 128 21.86 6.17 -15.12
CA LYS A 128 23.20 6.80 -15.23
C LYS A 128 23.28 7.81 -16.37
N GLU A 129 22.53 7.57 -17.45
CA GLU A 129 22.46 8.46 -18.62
C GLU A 129 21.89 9.85 -18.27
N SER A 130 20.96 9.94 -17.31
CA SER A 130 20.41 11.22 -16.85
C SER A 130 21.45 12.16 -16.22
N GLY A 131 22.58 11.61 -15.75
CA GLY A 131 23.62 12.34 -15.02
C GLY A 131 23.29 12.65 -13.56
N ILE A 132 22.13 12.24 -13.05
CA ILE A 132 21.68 12.52 -11.68
C ILE A 132 22.49 11.70 -10.68
N LYS A 133 23.16 12.37 -9.73
CA LYS A 133 23.94 11.73 -8.65
C LYS A 133 23.54 12.23 -7.26
N THR A 134 23.01 13.44 -7.17
CA THR A 134 22.60 14.11 -5.94
C THR A 134 21.18 14.63 -6.07
N LEU A 135 20.55 15.00 -4.94
CA LEU A 135 19.23 15.64 -4.97
C LEU A 135 19.22 16.93 -5.79
N ALA A 136 20.30 17.71 -5.78
CA ALA A 136 20.40 18.95 -6.53
C ALA A 136 20.37 18.72 -8.05
N ASP A 137 20.86 17.57 -8.53
CA ASP A 137 20.87 17.23 -9.95
C ASP A 137 19.47 16.91 -10.51
N LEU A 138 18.45 16.77 -9.64
CA LEU A 138 17.07 16.58 -10.05
C LEU A 138 16.48 17.85 -10.69
N LYS A 139 17.07 19.03 -10.45
CA LYS A 139 16.58 20.29 -11.03
C LYS A 139 16.58 20.24 -12.55
N GLY A 140 15.45 20.58 -13.16
CA GLY A 140 15.24 20.51 -14.61
C GLY A 140 15.12 19.10 -15.17
N LYS A 141 15.13 18.05 -14.34
CA LYS A 141 14.97 16.65 -14.77
C LYS A 141 13.54 16.16 -14.61
N SER A 142 13.25 15.02 -15.22
CA SER A 142 11.96 14.35 -15.12
C SER A 142 11.98 13.28 -14.00
N LEU A 143 11.04 13.37 -13.06
CA LEU A 143 10.98 12.47 -11.90
C LEU A 143 9.56 11.95 -11.71
N SER A 144 9.43 10.64 -11.47
CA SER A 144 8.22 10.10 -10.89
C SER A 144 8.23 10.18 -9.37
N VAL A 145 7.15 10.68 -8.78
CA VAL A 145 6.99 10.87 -7.32
C VAL A 145 6.02 9.86 -6.69
N GLY A 146 5.68 8.79 -7.41
CA GLY A 146 4.66 7.82 -7.01
C GLY A 146 3.24 8.23 -7.45
N ALA A 147 2.28 7.33 -7.26
CA ALA A 147 0.89 7.56 -7.67
C ALA A 147 0.28 8.77 -6.94
N PRO A 148 -0.69 9.47 -7.54
CA PRO A 148 -1.33 10.63 -6.92
C PRO A 148 -1.92 10.29 -5.55
N ALA A 149 -1.63 11.12 -4.54
CA ALA A 149 -2.05 10.91 -3.15
C ALA A 149 -1.71 9.48 -2.66
N SER A 150 -0.45 9.07 -2.82
CA SER A 150 0.09 7.83 -2.26
C SER A 150 1.03 8.14 -1.10
N GLY A 151 1.35 7.14 -0.27
CA GLY A 151 2.37 7.31 0.77
C GLY A 151 3.74 7.71 0.20
N THR A 152 4.10 7.19 -0.98
CA THR A 152 5.31 7.60 -1.72
C THR A 152 5.29 9.08 -2.08
N GLU A 153 4.15 9.60 -2.52
CA GLU A 153 4.00 11.00 -2.92
C GLU A 153 4.11 11.95 -1.71
N LEU A 154 3.55 11.55 -0.56
CA LEU A 154 3.77 12.26 0.71
C LEU A 154 5.25 12.30 1.09
N ASN A 155 5.96 11.17 0.91
CA ASN A 155 7.40 11.08 1.18
C ASN A 155 8.20 11.97 0.22
N ALA A 156 7.84 12.01 -1.06
CA ALA A 156 8.50 12.88 -2.04
C ALA A 156 8.39 14.36 -1.64
N ARG A 157 7.19 14.83 -1.25
CA ARG A 157 6.99 16.19 -0.74
C ARG A 157 7.88 16.49 0.47
N ALA A 158 7.89 15.60 1.47
CA ALA A 158 8.65 15.80 2.70
C ALA A 158 10.17 15.89 2.45
N ILE A 159 10.70 14.99 1.62
CA ILE A 159 12.12 14.94 1.26
C ILE A 159 12.52 16.19 0.46
N PHE A 160 11.70 16.60 -0.51
CA PHE A 160 11.95 17.77 -1.33
C PHE A 160 11.94 19.05 -0.50
N ALA A 161 10.93 19.23 0.35
CA ALA A 161 10.84 20.39 1.23
C ALA A 161 12.08 20.49 2.15
N ALA A 162 12.53 19.38 2.73
CA ALA A 162 13.74 19.35 3.56
C ALA A 162 15.03 19.65 2.80
N ALA A 163 15.12 19.19 1.55
CA ALA A 163 16.24 19.44 0.64
C ALA A 163 16.21 20.84 0.00
N GLY A 164 15.18 21.66 0.26
CA GLY A 164 15.00 22.97 -0.36
C GLY A 164 14.68 22.89 -1.86
N LEU A 165 14.05 21.80 -2.29
CA LEU A 165 13.54 21.59 -3.64
C LEU A 165 12.02 21.71 -3.66
N LYS A 166 11.49 22.10 -4.81
CA LYS A 166 10.07 22.06 -5.11
C LYS A 166 9.82 21.28 -6.39
N TYR A 167 8.58 20.86 -6.59
CA TYR A 167 8.19 20.20 -7.84
C TYR A 167 8.36 21.11 -9.06
N GLU A 168 8.22 22.43 -8.88
CA GLU A 168 8.46 23.43 -9.93
C GLU A 168 9.95 23.57 -10.30
N ASP A 169 10.86 23.08 -9.47
CA ASP A 169 12.29 23.02 -9.82
C ASP A 169 12.60 21.85 -10.77
N LEU A 170 11.68 20.89 -10.91
CA LEU A 170 11.81 19.75 -11.83
C LEU A 170 11.40 20.18 -13.24
N GLY A 171 12.01 19.54 -14.25
CA GLY A 171 11.62 19.76 -15.65
C GLY A 171 10.28 19.12 -15.97
N ARG A 172 9.97 17.99 -15.32
CA ARG A 172 8.65 17.35 -15.39
C ARG A 172 8.41 16.48 -14.16
N VAL A 173 7.22 16.57 -13.58
CA VAL A 173 6.78 15.70 -12.48
C VAL A 173 5.76 14.72 -13.00
N GLU A 174 5.98 13.44 -12.72
CA GLU A 174 5.10 12.35 -13.12
C GLU A 174 4.53 11.63 -11.89
N TYR A 175 3.23 11.36 -11.88
CA TYR A 175 2.57 10.66 -10.78
C TYR A 175 2.21 9.24 -11.20
N LEU A 176 3.15 8.31 -11.05
CA LEU A 176 3.07 6.98 -11.66
C LEU A 176 3.16 5.86 -10.63
N PRO A 177 2.50 4.72 -10.87
CA PRO A 177 2.82 3.46 -10.21
C PRO A 177 4.27 3.04 -10.45
N PHE A 178 4.83 2.23 -9.54
CA PHE A 178 6.23 1.84 -9.58
C PHE A 178 6.65 1.16 -10.89
N ALA A 179 5.85 0.22 -11.39
CA ALA A 179 6.15 -0.49 -12.65
C ALA A 179 6.22 0.48 -13.84
N GLU A 180 5.22 1.36 -13.97
CA GLU A 180 5.18 2.34 -15.05
C GLU A 180 6.36 3.31 -14.98
N SER A 181 6.71 3.79 -13.78
CA SER A 181 7.86 4.68 -13.61
C SER A 181 9.18 4.05 -14.07
N VAL A 182 9.39 2.74 -13.82
CA VAL A 182 10.63 2.08 -14.25
C VAL A 182 10.62 1.78 -15.74
N GLU A 183 9.48 1.44 -16.33
CA GLU A 183 9.35 1.25 -17.78
C GLU A 183 9.65 2.54 -18.55
N LEU A 184 9.17 3.70 -18.07
CA LEU A 184 9.51 4.97 -18.71
C LEU A 184 11.00 5.30 -18.61
N ILE A 185 11.68 4.94 -17.51
CA ILE A 185 13.14 5.12 -17.40
C ILE A 185 13.88 4.23 -18.38
N LYS A 186 13.51 2.94 -18.50
CA LYS A 186 14.10 2.02 -19.47
C LYS A 186 13.95 2.52 -20.91
N ASN A 187 12.80 3.15 -21.21
CA ASN A 187 12.50 3.73 -22.52
C ASN A 187 13.08 5.14 -22.72
N ARG A 188 13.90 5.65 -21.80
CA ARG A 188 14.48 7.01 -21.83
C ARG A 188 13.44 8.13 -21.89
N GLN A 189 12.23 7.83 -21.43
CA GLN A 189 11.14 8.77 -21.34
C GLN A 189 11.08 9.43 -19.97
N LEU A 190 11.80 8.92 -18.96
CA LEU A 190 11.86 9.47 -17.60
C LEU A 190 13.31 9.37 -17.07
N ASP A 191 13.78 10.35 -16.30
CA ASP A 191 15.16 10.35 -15.79
C ASP A 191 15.30 9.57 -14.48
N ALA A 192 14.34 9.76 -13.57
CA ALA A 192 14.39 9.21 -12.21
C ALA A 192 13.01 8.82 -11.67
N THR A 193 13.01 8.01 -10.62
CA THR A 193 11.83 7.65 -9.83
C THR A 193 12.15 7.67 -8.34
N LEU A 194 11.22 8.15 -7.53
CA LEU A 194 11.22 7.98 -6.08
C LEU A 194 10.20 6.90 -5.74
N GLN A 195 10.67 5.83 -5.10
CA GLN A 195 9.82 4.75 -4.63
C GLN A 195 10.01 4.53 -3.14
N SER A 196 8.91 4.52 -2.40
CA SER A 196 8.88 4.23 -0.97
C SER A 196 8.52 2.75 -0.79
N ALA A 197 9.51 1.91 -0.51
CA ALA A 197 9.34 0.45 -0.44
C ALA A 197 10.39 -0.24 0.46
N GLY A 198 10.18 -1.52 0.76
CA GLY A 198 11.24 -2.36 1.32
C GLY A 198 12.42 -2.53 0.35
N LEU A 199 13.61 -2.82 0.90
CA LEU A 199 14.80 -3.09 0.09
C LEU A 199 14.60 -4.33 -0.79
N GLY A 200 15.20 -4.32 -1.98
CA GLY A 200 15.05 -5.41 -2.95
C GLY A 200 13.68 -5.45 -3.62
N VAL A 201 12.89 -4.37 -3.55
CA VAL A 201 11.61 -4.24 -4.27
C VAL A 201 11.78 -4.58 -5.77
N ALA A 202 10.82 -5.34 -6.30
CA ALA A 202 10.90 -5.92 -7.63
C ALA A 202 11.10 -4.88 -8.74
N SER A 203 10.39 -3.75 -8.66
CA SER A 203 10.50 -2.62 -9.59
C SER A 203 11.94 -2.09 -9.74
N ILE A 204 12.62 -1.78 -8.63
CA ILE A 204 14.00 -1.24 -8.70
C ILE A 204 14.99 -2.33 -9.13
N ARG A 205 14.79 -3.59 -8.72
CA ARG A 205 15.63 -4.71 -9.20
C ARG A 205 15.55 -4.84 -10.71
N ASP A 206 14.34 -4.84 -11.25
CA ASP A 206 14.07 -4.93 -12.68
C ASP A 206 14.65 -3.72 -13.45
N LEU A 207 14.56 -2.51 -12.89
CA LEU A 207 15.24 -1.34 -13.47
C LEU A 207 16.76 -1.52 -13.51
N ALA A 208 17.36 -1.91 -12.38
CA ALA A 208 18.81 -2.04 -12.21
C ALA A 208 19.43 -3.11 -13.13
N THR A 209 18.70 -4.20 -13.41
CA THR A 209 19.13 -5.24 -14.35
C THR A 209 18.95 -4.84 -15.81
N SER A 210 18.11 -3.84 -16.08
CA SER A 210 17.78 -3.41 -17.45
C SER A 210 18.68 -2.28 -17.94
N VAL A 211 18.99 -1.31 -17.07
CA VAL A 211 19.83 -0.16 -17.40
C VAL A 211 20.76 0.19 -16.24
N PRO A 212 21.95 0.77 -16.50
CA PRO A 212 22.80 1.25 -15.43
C PRO A 212 22.10 2.37 -14.64
N ILE A 213 22.07 2.23 -13.31
CA ILE A 213 21.41 3.18 -12.41
C ILE A 213 22.39 3.89 -11.46
N ASN A 214 21.94 5.02 -10.91
CA ASN A 214 22.45 5.62 -9.69
C ASN A 214 21.35 5.62 -8.63
N VAL A 215 21.68 5.20 -7.41
CA VAL A 215 20.79 5.39 -6.24
C VAL A 215 21.21 6.69 -5.57
N VAL A 216 20.30 7.67 -5.57
CA VAL A 216 20.56 9.04 -5.09
C VAL A 216 20.35 9.09 -3.58
N ALA A 217 21.36 9.56 -2.85
CA ALA A 217 21.30 9.65 -1.41
C ALA A 217 20.30 10.72 -0.94
N VAL A 218 19.61 10.45 0.16
CA VAL A 218 18.96 11.48 0.99
C VAL A 218 19.85 11.70 2.23
N PRO A 219 20.55 12.84 2.33
CA PRO A 219 21.45 13.12 3.45
C PRO A 219 20.74 13.09 4.81
N ALA A 220 21.42 12.57 5.83
CA ALA A 220 20.88 12.49 7.20
C ALA A 220 20.42 13.85 7.75
N GLN A 221 21.10 14.94 7.36
CA GLN A 221 20.71 16.31 7.72
C GLN A 221 19.33 16.70 7.15
N ASP A 222 18.97 16.24 5.95
CA ASP A 222 17.67 16.52 5.36
C ASP A 222 16.59 15.67 6.05
N VAL A 223 16.88 14.41 6.36
CA VAL A 223 15.99 13.57 7.16
C VAL A 223 15.73 14.18 8.54
N ALA A 224 16.76 14.73 9.19
CA ALA A 224 16.64 15.38 10.48
C ALA A 224 15.74 16.63 10.44
N LYS A 225 15.71 17.38 9.33
CA LYS A 225 14.78 18.52 9.15
C LYS A 225 13.33 18.08 9.05
N ILE A 226 13.05 16.89 8.49
CA ILE A 226 11.69 16.33 8.43
C ILE A 226 11.23 15.92 9.83
N GLY A 227 12.11 15.24 10.58
CA GLY A 227 11.82 14.77 11.93
C GLY A 227 10.88 13.57 11.97
N SER A 228 10.29 13.32 13.14
CA SER A 228 9.43 12.15 13.37
C SER A 228 8.20 12.13 12.44
N PRO A 229 7.89 11.00 11.78
CA PRO A 229 8.38 9.64 12.08
C PRO A 229 9.53 9.13 11.18
N TYR A 230 10.28 10.01 10.51
CA TYR A 230 11.37 9.61 9.62
C TYR A 230 12.64 9.30 10.38
N LEU A 231 13.36 8.26 9.93
CA LEU A 231 14.64 7.82 10.46
C LEU A 231 15.70 7.86 9.36
N SER A 232 16.90 8.34 9.68
CA SER A 232 18.03 8.21 8.76
C SER A 232 18.54 6.77 8.81
N VAL A 233 18.66 6.16 7.64
CA VAL A 233 19.07 4.76 7.46
C VAL A 233 19.98 4.64 6.24
N THR A 234 20.51 3.44 6.01
CA THR A 234 21.40 3.15 4.88
C THR A 234 20.82 2.03 4.03
N ILE A 235 20.83 2.22 2.71
CA ILE A 235 20.67 1.15 1.73
C ILE A 235 22.05 0.49 1.60
N PRO A 236 22.23 -0.77 2.04
CA PRO A 236 23.53 -1.44 1.98
C PRO A 236 24.03 -1.58 0.54
N LYS A 237 25.34 -1.53 0.33
CA LYS A 237 25.97 -1.83 -0.95
C LYS A 237 25.54 -3.20 -1.49
N GLY A 238 25.37 -3.29 -2.81
CA GLY A 238 24.95 -4.51 -3.48
C GLY A 238 23.47 -4.87 -3.29
N THR A 239 22.64 -3.97 -2.76
CA THR A 239 21.18 -4.17 -2.72
C THR A 239 20.60 -4.23 -4.13
N TYR A 240 21.15 -3.42 -5.05
CA TYR A 240 20.78 -3.39 -6.46
C TYR A 240 22.01 -3.57 -7.36
N GLU A 241 21.79 -4.10 -8.56
CA GLU A 241 22.86 -4.27 -9.55
C GLU A 241 23.49 -2.90 -9.90
N GLY A 242 24.82 -2.84 -9.91
CA GLY A 242 25.57 -1.62 -10.19
C GLY A 242 25.66 -0.61 -9.03
N GLN A 243 25.02 -0.87 -7.88
CA GLN A 243 25.16 -0.06 -6.66
C GLN A 243 26.28 -0.62 -5.77
N THR A 244 27.49 -0.07 -5.89
CA THR A 244 28.71 -0.59 -5.23
C THR A 244 28.99 0.00 -3.85
N GLU A 245 28.34 1.10 -3.49
CA GLU A 245 28.54 1.82 -2.23
C GLU A 245 27.25 1.84 -1.40
N ASP A 246 27.41 1.95 -0.09
CA ASP A 246 26.30 2.24 0.82
C ASP A 246 25.67 3.60 0.48
N VAL A 247 24.34 3.70 0.52
CA VAL A 247 23.61 4.94 0.21
C VAL A 247 22.75 5.37 1.37
N ALA A 248 23.03 6.55 1.93
CA ALA A 248 22.22 7.13 2.99
C ALA A 248 20.83 7.51 2.46
N THR A 249 19.80 7.22 3.25
CA THR A 249 18.43 7.62 2.93
C THR A 249 17.55 7.80 4.17
N ALA A 250 16.27 8.06 3.96
CA ALA A 250 15.22 8.07 4.96
C ALA A 250 14.43 6.75 4.96
N ALA A 251 13.91 6.36 6.12
CA ALA A 251 12.90 5.34 6.27
C ALA A 251 11.76 5.78 7.19
N VAL A 252 10.60 5.16 7.00
CA VAL A 252 9.43 5.24 7.87
C VAL A 252 8.94 3.84 8.23
N GLY A 253 8.29 3.67 9.38
CA GLY A 253 7.73 2.37 9.76
C GLY A 253 6.56 1.99 8.85
N ASN A 254 6.50 0.74 8.38
CA ASN A 254 5.29 0.16 7.84
C ASN A 254 4.46 -0.50 8.92
N PHE A 255 3.14 -0.40 8.78
CA PHE A 255 2.17 -0.95 9.70
C PHE A 255 1.13 -1.78 8.96
N LEU A 256 0.66 -2.83 9.63
CA LEU A 256 -0.64 -3.42 9.37
C LEU A 256 -1.67 -2.66 10.21
N ILE A 257 -2.71 -2.19 9.53
CA ILE A 257 -3.81 -1.41 10.09
C ILE A 257 -5.11 -2.15 9.78
N THR A 258 -6.07 -2.08 10.69
CA THR A 258 -7.45 -2.52 10.53
C THR A 258 -8.38 -1.37 10.93
N HIS A 259 -9.69 -1.60 10.95
CA HIS A 259 -10.66 -0.67 11.50
C HIS A 259 -11.27 -1.22 12.79
N ALA A 260 -12.04 -0.38 13.50
CA ALA A 260 -12.60 -0.69 14.82
C ALA A 260 -13.80 -1.65 14.78
N ASP A 261 -14.48 -1.68 13.64
CA ASP A 261 -15.65 -2.52 13.36
C ASP A 261 -15.22 -3.90 12.84
#